data_AF-A0A1X7NRL6-F1
#
_entry.id   AF-A0A1X7NRL6-F1
#
_cell.length_a   1.000
_cell.length_b   1.000
_cell.length_c   1.000
_cell.angle_alpha   90.00
_cell.angle_beta   90.00
_cell.angle_gamma   90.00
#
_symmetry.space_group_name_H-M   'P 1'
#
loop_
_entity.id
_entity.type
_entity.pdbx_description
1 polymer ?
#
loop_
_entity_poly.entity_id
_entity_poly.type
_entity_poly.pdbx_seq_one_letter_code
_entity_poly.pdbx_strand_id
1 'polypeptide(L)'
;MDRENSETMRISIFLGKFLLYLTILFILGIPAIRAYLASPSHALNAFDFITFYLPLNLVPFIALIMATPIDNKRRLKLIVGGSFLILLFTLVVIVLQFNFISVAGELFYIYAIGRTAFPFLLWFAFVYKDLNFEL
;
A
#
# COMPACT_ATOMS: atom_id res chain seq x y z
N MET A 1 -5.90 30.06 18.92
CA MET A 1 -6.27 28.72 18.43
C MET A 1 -5.23 27.78 19.00
N ASP A 2 -5.65 26.92 19.93
CA ASP A 2 -4.73 26.07 20.70
C ASP A 2 -4.04 25.04 19.78
N ARG A 3 -2.80 24.68 20.13
CA ARG A 3 -1.92 23.79 19.35
C ARG A 3 -2.60 22.44 19.03
N GLU A 4 -3.30 21.88 20.01
CA GLU A 4 -4.11 20.66 19.87
C GLU A 4 -5.14 20.78 18.73
N ASN A 5 -5.90 21.89 18.70
CA ASN A 5 -6.89 22.15 17.65
C ASN A 5 -6.25 22.31 16.25
N SER A 6 -5.00 22.77 16.17
CA SER A 6 -4.25 22.85 14.90
C SER A 6 -3.82 21.47 14.41
N GLU A 7 -3.30 20.62 15.30
CA GLU A 7 -2.85 19.27 14.97
C GLU A 7 -4.01 18.37 14.53
N THR A 8 -5.13 18.38 15.26
CA THR A 8 -6.34 17.63 14.88
C THR A 8 -6.84 18.03 13.49
N MET A 9 -6.82 19.33 13.18
CA MET A 9 -7.21 19.83 11.85
C MET A 9 -6.28 19.33 10.75
N ARG A 10 -4.96 19.34 10.97
CA ARG A 10 -3.98 18.85 9.99
C ARG A 10 -4.15 17.35 9.74
N ILE A 11 -4.37 16.54 10.79
CA ILE A 11 -4.61 15.09 10.68
C ILE A 11 -5.90 14.83 9.91
N SER A 12 -6.98 15.55 10.22
CA SER A 12 -8.26 15.40 9.53
C SER A 12 -8.14 15.72 8.04
N ILE A 13 -7.39 16.76 7.66
CA ILE A 13 -7.16 17.12 6.25
C ILE A 13 -6.34 16.02 5.54
N PHE A 14 -5.29 15.52 6.18
CA PHE A 14 -4.49 14.41 5.65
C PHE A 14 -5.38 13.18 5.42
N LEU A 15 -6.16 12.79 6.43
CA LEU A 15 -7.04 11.62 6.36
C LEU A 15 -8.09 11.79 5.25
N GLY A 16 -8.70 12.97 5.14
CA GLY A 16 -9.65 13.26 4.06
C GLY A 16 -9.03 13.12 2.67
N LYS A 17 -7.82 13.64 2.46
CA LYS A 17 -7.08 13.47 1.20
C LYS A 17 -6.72 12.01 0.94
N PHE A 18 -6.24 11.31 1.95
CA PHE A 18 -5.90 9.89 1.85
C PHE A 18 -7.11 9.06 1.43
N LEU A 19 -8.25 9.21 2.11
CA LEU A 19 -9.49 8.51 1.78
C LEU A 19 -9.98 8.84 0.37
N LEU A 20 -9.86 10.10 -0.06
CA LEU A 20 -10.20 10.51 -1.42
C LEU A 20 -9.33 9.79 -2.46
N TYR A 21 -8.00 9.85 -2.32
CA TYR A 21 -7.08 9.19 -3.25
C TYR A 21 -7.26 7.67 -3.24
N LEU A 22 -7.45 7.08 -2.06
CA LEU A 22 -7.72 5.66 -1.90
C LEU A 22 -8.99 5.26 -2.67
N THR A 23 -10.06 6.03 -2.53
CA THR A 23 -11.34 5.78 -3.23
C THR A 23 -11.16 5.86 -4.74
N ILE A 24 -10.50 6.91 -5.24
CA ILE A 24 -10.25 7.08 -6.68
C ILE A 24 -9.45 5.90 -7.23
N LEU A 25 -8.33 5.55 -6.58
CA LEU A 25 -7.48 4.44 -7.02
C LEU A 25 -8.19 3.09 -6.94
N PHE A 26 -9.03 2.89 -5.91
CA PHE A 26 -9.83 1.67 -5.77
C PHE A 26 -10.87 1.54 -6.90
N ILE A 27 -11.56 2.62 -7.25
CA ILE A 27 -12.52 2.66 -8.36
C ILE A 27 -11.81 2.29 -9.68
N LEU A 28 -10.62 2.84 -9.93
CA LEU A 28 -9.82 2.49 -11.10
C LEU A 28 -9.39 1.01 -11.12
N GLY A 29 -9.25 0.39 -9.94
CA GLY A 29 -8.93 -1.02 -9.77
C GLY A 29 -10.11 -1.99 -9.89
N ILE A 30 -11.37 -1.52 -9.90
CA ILE A 30 -12.57 -2.38 -9.95
C ILE A 30 -12.53 -3.41 -11.09
N PRO A 31 -12.13 -3.06 -12.34
CA PRO A 31 -12.08 -4.05 -13.43
C PRO A 31 -11.16 -5.24 -13.10
N ALA A 32 -10.00 -4.98 -12.48
CA ALA A 32 -9.05 -6.02 -12.11
C ALA A 32 -9.58 -6.87 -10.94
N ILE A 33 -10.22 -6.25 -9.94
CA ILE A 33 -10.87 -6.96 -8.83
C ILE A 33 -11.97 -7.89 -9.35
N ARG A 34 -12.82 -7.41 -10.28
CA ARG A 34 -13.87 -8.23 -10.89
C ARG A 34 -13.30 -9.41 -11.67
N ALA A 35 -12.23 -9.20 -12.44
CA ALA A 35 -11.56 -10.27 -13.17
C ALA A 35 -10.99 -11.35 -12.22
N TYR A 36 -10.37 -10.93 -11.11
CA TYR A 36 -9.86 -11.86 -10.09
C TYR A 36 -10.98 -12.69 -9.43
N LEU A 37 -12.09 -12.04 -9.04
CA LEU A 37 -13.23 -12.72 -8.40
C LEU A 37 -13.97 -13.68 -9.34
N ALA A 38 -13.90 -13.46 -10.64
CA ALA A 38 -14.49 -14.32 -11.65
C ALA A 38 -13.58 -15.51 -12.05
N SER A 39 -12.34 -15.55 -11.58
CA SER A 39 -11.38 -16.60 -11.93
C SER A 39 -11.74 -17.92 -11.24
N PRO A 40 -11.90 -19.03 -11.99
CA PRO A 40 -12.33 -20.33 -11.44
C PRO A 40 -11.25 -21.03 -10.59
N SER A 41 -10.00 -20.54 -10.60
CA SER A 41 -8.95 -21.03 -9.71
C SER A 41 -8.25 -19.87 -9.02
N HIS A 42 -8.44 -19.74 -7.70
CA HIS A 42 -7.62 -18.87 -6.85
C HIS A 42 -6.26 -19.50 -6.50
N ALA A 43 -5.81 -20.47 -7.30
CA ALA A 43 -4.47 -21.04 -7.17
C ALA A 43 -3.45 -19.92 -7.35
N LEU A 44 -2.39 -19.93 -6.54
CA LEU A 44 -1.28 -18.97 -6.60
C LEU A 44 -0.66 -18.94 -8.01
N ASN A 45 -1.15 -18.06 -8.88
CA ASN A 45 -0.64 -17.86 -10.22
C ASN A 45 -0.01 -16.46 -10.33
N ALA A 46 1.00 -16.34 -11.19
CA ALA A 46 1.75 -15.09 -11.36
C ALA A 46 0.91 -13.96 -11.98
N PHE A 47 -0.21 -14.29 -12.65
CA PHE A 47 -1.08 -13.31 -13.29
C PHE A 47 -1.92 -12.56 -12.25
N ASP A 48 -2.63 -13.27 -11.39
CA ASP A 48 -3.40 -12.74 -10.26
C ASP A 48 -2.50 -11.99 -9.28
N PHE A 49 -1.24 -12.42 -9.17
CA PHE A 49 -0.24 -11.66 -8.45
C PHE A 49 -0.10 -10.22 -8.96
N ILE A 50 0.15 -10.06 -10.26
CA ILE A 50 0.40 -8.76 -10.88
C ILE A 50 -0.89 -7.94 -10.94
N THR A 51 -2.03 -8.58 -11.21
CA THR A 51 -3.30 -7.88 -11.48
C THR A 51 -4.12 -7.60 -10.23
N PHE A 52 -3.89 -8.32 -9.12
CA PHE A 52 -4.69 -8.17 -7.90
C PHE A 52 -3.84 -7.94 -6.65
N TYR A 53 -2.92 -8.85 -6.31
CA TYR A 53 -2.17 -8.77 -5.05
C TYR A 53 -1.20 -7.59 -5.00
N LEU A 54 -0.50 -7.30 -6.10
CA LEU A 54 0.42 -6.17 -6.18
C LEU A 54 -0.33 -4.82 -6.11
N PRO A 55 -1.42 -4.59 -6.88
CA PRO A 55 -2.27 -3.40 -6.73
C PRO A 55 -2.82 -3.20 -5.33
N LEU A 56 -3.22 -4.27 -4.63
CA LEU A 56 -3.69 -4.17 -3.24
C LEU A 56 -2.65 -3.59 -2.27
N ASN A 57 -1.36 -3.78 -2.55
CA ASN A 57 -0.28 -3.19 -1.76
C ASN A 57 0.11 -1.79 -2.25
N LEU A 58 0.08 -1.56 -3.58
CA LEU A 58 0.48 -0.30 -4.19
C LEU A 58 -0.55 0.82 -3.97
N VAL A 59 -1.84 0.51 -4.11
CA VAL A 59 -2.93 1.48 -3.97
C VAL A 59 -2.89 2.24 -2.64
N PRO A 60 -2.85 1.57 -1.45
CA PRO A 60 -2.77 2.28 -0.19
C PRO A 60 -1.47 3.09 -0.06
N PHE A 61 -0.32 2.55 -0.52
CA PHE A 61 0.95 3.29 -0.50
C PHE A 61 0.90 4.58 -1.33
N ILE A 62 0.41 4.50 -2.56
CA ILE A 62 0.30 5.64 -3.47
C ILE A 62 -0.67 6.66 -2.88
N ALA A 63 -1.81 6.22 -2.36
CA ALA A 63 -2.78 7.11 -1.71
C ALA A 63 -2.16 7.87 -0.52
N LEU A 64 -1.36 7.19 0.32
CA LEU A 64 -0.65 7.80 1.44
C LEU A 64 0.36 8.86 0.98
N ILE A 65 1.19 8.54 -0.02
CA ILE A 65 2.17 9.49 -0.56
C ILE A 65 1.49 10.69 -1.23
N MET A 66 0.37 10.47 -1.93
CA MET A 66 -0.44 11.54 -2.54
C MET A 66 -1.07 12.47 -1.51
N ALA A 67 -1.49 11.92 -0.36
CA ALA A 67 -2.03 12.71 0.75
C ALA A 67 -0.96 13.49 1.52
N THR A 68 0.31 13.09 1.41
CA THR A 68 1.43 13.70 2.14
C THR A 68 1.75 15.09 1.57
N PRO A 69 1.96 16.14 2.41
CA PRO A 69 2.21 17.50 1.97
C PRO A 69 3.66 17.73 1.49
N ILE A 70 4.05 17.04 0.42
CA ILE A 70 5.37 17.14 -0.22
C ILE A 70 5.26 17.66 -1.65
N ASP A 71 6.35 18.20 -2.20
CA ASP A 71 6.41 18.69 -3.57
C ASP A 71 6.25 17.57 -4.61
N ASN A 72 5.80 17.92 -5.82
CA ASN A 72 5.49 16.94 -6.87
C ASN A 72 6.70 16.12 -7.32
N LYS A 73 7.91 16.72 -7.34
CA LYS A 73 9.13 16.04 -7.80
C LYS A 73 9.54 14.98 -6.79
N ARG A 74 9.51 15.31 -5.50
CA ARG A 74 9.74 14.36 -4.42
C ARG A 74 8.65 13.29 -4.38
N ARG A 75 7.38 13.68 -4.51
CA ARG A 75 6.24 12.74 -4.53
C ARG A 75 6.42 11.67 -5.60
N LEU A 76 6.76 12.07 -6.83
CA LEU A 76 7.00 11.13 -7.92
C LEU A 76 8.16 10.18 -7.60
N LYS A 77 9.27 10.70 -7.06
CA LYS A 77 10.41 9.85 -6.64
C LYS A 77 10.02 8.82 -5.58
N LEU A 78 9.22 9.23 -4.58
CA LEU A 78 8.76 8.31 -3.53
C LEU A 78 7.76 7.28 -4.07
N ILE A 79 6.85 7.68 -4.96
CA ILE A 79 5.92 6.75 -5.62
C ILE A 79 6.71 5.70 -6.41
N VAL A 80 7.65 6.13 -7.26
CA VAL A 80 8.44 5.21 -8.08
C VAL A 80 9.32 4.31 -7.21
N GLY A 81 10.11 4.90 -6.30
CA GLY A 81 11.01 4.15 -5.44
C GLY A 81 10.28 3.20 -4.49
N GLY A 82 9.19 3.65 -3.88
CA GLY A 82 8.39 2.82 -3.00
C GLY A 82 7.60 1.73 -3.73
N SER A 83 7.08 2.01 -4.92
CA SER A 83 6.43 0.97 -5.74
C SER A 83 7.43 -0.12 -6.12
N PHE A 84 8.67 0.23 -6.42
CA PHE A 84 9.75 -0.74 -6.68
C PHE A 84 10.06 -1.59 -5.44
N LEU A 85 10.16 -0.98 -4.25
CA LEU A 85 10.38 -1.73 -3.01
C LEU A 85 9.20 -2.63 -2.63
N ILE A 86 7.96 -2.18 -2.85
CA ILE A 86 6.75 -3.01 -2.67
C ILE A 86 6.77 -4.19 -3.63
N LEU A 87 7.14 -3.99 -4.89
CA LEU A 87 7.29 -5.07 -5.85
C LEU A 87 8.34 -6.09 -5.35
N LEU A 88 9.53 -5.64 -4.96
CA LEU A 88 10.59 -6.51 -4.43
C LEU A 88 10.14 -7.29 -3.19
N PHE A 89 9.56 -6.60 -2.20
CA PHE A 89 9.03 -7.24 -1.00
C PHE A 89 8.01 -8.31 -1.36
N THR A 90 7.08 -7.98 -2.26
CA THR A 90 6.01 -8.93 -2.59
C THR A 90 6.53 -10.13 -3.39
N LEU A 91 7.55 -9.94 -4.25
CA LEU A 91 8.27 -11.04 -4.91
C LEU A 91 8.99 -11.94 -3.89
N VAL A 92 9.63 -11.37 -2.86
CA VAL A 92 10.23 -12.17 -1.78
C VAL A 92 9.18 -13.02 -1.08
N VAL A 93 8.00 -12.45 -0.76
CA VAL A 93 6.92 -13.23 -0.14
C VAL A 93 6.48 -14.39 -1.05
N ILE A 94 6.38 -14.17 -2.36
CA ILE A 94 6.06 -15.24 -3.31
C ILE A 94 7.11 -16.34 -3.27
N VAL A 95 8.40 -15.98 -3.40
CA VAL A 95 9.49 -16.96 -3.38
C VAL A 95 9.43 -17.79 -2.10
N LEU A 96 9.19 -17.15 -0.94
CA LEU A 96 9.02 -17.86 0.33
C LEU A 96 7.80 -18.79 0.32
N GLN A 97 6.66 -18.35 -0.22
CA GLN A 97 5.45 -19.20 -0.35
C GLN A 97 5.70 -20.45 -1.20
N PHE A 98 6.45 -20.33 -2.30
CA PHE A 98 6.78 -21.47 -3.17
C PHE A 98 7.89 -22.38 -2.63
N ASN A 99 8.80 -21.86 -1.78
CA ASN A 99 9.84 -22.69 -1.15
C ASN A 99 9.31 -23.44 0.07
N PHE A 100 8.33 -22.87 0.79
CA PHE A 100 7.79 -23.42 2.03
C PHE A 100 6.32 -23.87 1.88
N ILE A 101 6.00 -24.60 0.80
CA ILE A 101 4.63 -25.04 0.48
C ILE A 101 4.02 -25.87 1.62
N SER A 102 4.82 -26.70 2.29
CA SER A 102 4.38 -27.58 3.38
C SER A 102 3.79 -26.83 4.59
N VAL A 103 4.23 -25.58 4.81
CA VAL A 103 3.76 -24.70 5.90
C VAL A 103 3.11 -23.42 5.37
N ALA A 104 2.84 -23.35 4.06
CA ALA A 104 2.32 -22.14 3.42
C ALA A 104 0.96 -21.73 3.97
N GLY A 105 0.14 -22.69 4.40
CA GLY A 105 -1.14 -22.43 5.08
C GLY A 105 -0.95 -21.77 6.46
N GLU A 106 0.03 -22.24 7.24
CA GLU A 106 0.34 -21.69 8.57
C GLU A 106 0.93 -20.28 8.48
N LEU A 107 1.81 -20.06 7.49
CA LEU A 107 2.45 -18.78 7.24
C LEU A 107 1.55 -17.81 6.47
N PHE A 108 0.40 -18.25 5.95
CA PHE A 108 -0.51 -17.43 5.14
C PHE A 108 -0.88 -16.12 5.84
N TYR A 109 -1.26 -16.19 7.12
CA TYR A 109 -1.64 -15.00 7.89
C TYR A 109 -0.45 -14.06 8.11
N ILE A 110 0.75 -14.59 8.34
CA ILE A 110 1.96 -13.77 8.50
C ILE A 110 2.28 -13.03 7.20
N TYR A 111 2.19 -13.72 6.06
CA TYR A 111 2.38 -13.13 4.75
C TYR A 111 1.31 -12.09 4.41
N ALA A 112 0.05 -12.34 4.78
CA ALA A 112 -1.05 -11.40 4.61
C ALA A 112 -0.83 -10.13 5.44
N ILE A 113 -0.52 -10.27 6.73
CA ILE A 113 -0.22 -9.14 7.63
C ILE A 113 0.96 -8.33 7.09
N GLY A 114 2.05 -9.00 6.69
CA GLY A 114 3.22 -8.35 6.13
C GLY A 114 2.89 -7.53 4.88
N ARG A 115 2.12 -8.10 3.94
CA ARG A 115 1.67 -7.41 2.71
C ARG A 115 0.79 -6.20 3.01
N THR A 116 -0.11 -6.31 3.99
CA THR A 116 -0.97 -5.20 4.38
C THR A 116 -0.22 -4.10 5.12
N ALA A 117 0.68 -4.45 6.05
CA ALA A 117 1.39 -3.49 6.89
C ALA A 117 2.55 -2.78 6.16
N PHE A 118 3.24 -3.49 5.25
CA PHE A 118 4.44 -2.98 4.58
C PHE A 118 4.24 -1.63 3.84
N PRO A 119 3.16 -1.42 3.06
CA PRO A 119 2.83 -0.11 2.48
C PRO A 119 2.84 1.05 3.49
N PHE A 120 2.28 0.84 4.68
CA PHE A 120 2.20 1.86 5.72
C PHE A 120 3.56 2.11 6.37
N LEU A 121 4.29 1.04 6.68
CA LEU A 121 5.64 1.14 7.26
C LEU A 121 6.61 1.85 6.30
N LEU A 122 6.52 1.53 5.00
CA LEU A 122 7.37 2.13 3.98
C LEU A 122 7.03 3.61 3.79
N TRP A 123 5.74 3.95 3.71
CA TRP A 123 5.30 5.33 3.68
C TRP A 123 5.82 6.09 4.91
N PHE A 124 5.60 5.56 6.12
CA PHE A 124 6.07 6.18 7.35
C PHE A 124 7.57 6.41 7.32
N ALA A 125 8.37 5.38 6.96
CA ALA A 125 9.82 5.50 6.86
C ALA A 125 10.27 6.61 5.88
N PHE A 126 9.55 6.82 4.79
CA PHE A 126 9.88 7.83 3.78
C PHE A 126 9.52 9.25 4.15
N VAL A 127 8.41 9.42 4.87
CA VAL A 127 7.82 10.74 5.07
C VAL A 127 7.67 11.14 6.54
N TYR A 128 8.15 10.36 7.51
CA TYR A 128 7.96 10.67 8.94
C TYR A 128 8.40 12.10 9.29
N LYS A 129 9.48 12.60 8.67
CA LYS A 129 9.98 13.97 8.87
C LYS A 129 9.09 15.04 8.23
N ASP A 130 8.32 14.66 7.22
CA ASP A 130 7.39 15.52 6.50
C ASP A 130 5.99 15.47 7.11
N LEU A 131 5.70 14.43 7.90
CA LEU A 131 4.49 14.30 8.72
C LEU A 131 4.56 15.14 10.00
N ASN A 132 5.38 16.20 10.03
CA ASN A 132 5.50 17.10 11.18
C ASN A 132 4.11 17.64 11.60
N PHE A 133 3.48 16.92 12.54
CA PHE A 133 2.51 17.42 13.50
C PHE A 133 3.27 17.96 14.73
N GLU A 134 4.41 18.64 14.47
CA GLU A 134 5.37 19.26 15.40
C GLU A 134 6.06 18.31 16.41
N LEU A 135 7.35 18.03 16.17
CA LEU A 135 8.33 17.77 17.24
C LEU A 135 8.64 19.10 17.97
#